data_AF-A0A3D2IGK5-F1
#
_entry.id   AF-A0A3D2IGK5-F1
#
_cell.length_a   1.000
_cell.length_b   1.000
_cell.length_c   1.000
_cell.angle_alpha   90.00
_cell.angle_beta   90.00
_cell.angle_gamma   90.00
#
_symmetry.space_group_name_H-M   'P 1'
#
loop_
_entity.id
_entity.type
_entity.pdbx_description
1 polymer ?
#
loop_
_entity_poly.entity_id
_entity_poly.type
_entity_poly.pdbx_seq_one_letter_code
_entity_poly.pdbx_strand_id
1 'polypeptide(L)'
;PFPIYGNVVRVTIEHIEEYHLAKENGEYLINPKIFNKYIDDGVLSDNGRFVLERDRVGNEFEYAFTSDTSRYETDKPFHYSPQLIVELLSDTLKKNVEYLPGAKLPSSHEMIYSMESDSLYKKMMLPSDNLLAEQIMLMISGVVDEELNSSSGIRYVKDNFLSDLPDEANWRDGSGLSRYNLFTPRSMVALLEKLDEKVEETQLLDALPQGGKQGTIRRLYANKDGGEPYVFAKTGTLSNNHCLSGYVITKSGKKLIFSFMNNNYVISTSEVQAQMDEILWFIYENY
;
A
#
# COMPACT_ATOMS: atom_id res chain seq x y z
N PRO A 1 0.00 24.58 0.42
CA PRO A 1 0.24 23.23 0.98
C PRO A 1 1.75 22.97 1.03
N PHE A 2 2.30 22.79 2.23
CA PHE A 2 3.73 22.57 2.43
C PHE A 2 4.12 21.25 1.74
N PRO A 3 4.84 21.27 0.60
CA PRO A 3 5.20 20.04 -0.09
C PRO A 3 6.43 19.50 0.61
N ILE A 4 6.26 18.92 1.80
CA ILE A 4 7.17 17.84 2.17
C ILE A 4 6.99 16.84 1.03
N TYR A 5 8.05 16.53 0.30
CA TYR A 5 8.06 15.77 -0.94
C TYR A 5 7.62 14.30 -0.76
N GLY A 6 6.56 14.08 0.02
CA GLY A 6 6.31 12.88 0.78
C GLY A 6 7.53 12.48 1.61
N ASN A 7 7.61 11.17 1.79
CA ASN A 7 8.72 10.42 2.36
C ASN A 7 9.47 9.65 1.26
N VAL A 8 9.32 10.05 -0.01
CA VAL A 8 9.80 9.31 -1.18
C VAL A 8 10.60 10.19 -2.13
N VAL A 9 11.53 9.55 -2.82
CA VAL A 9 12.21 10.06 -4.00
C VAL A 9 11.54 9.43 -5.21
N ARG A 10 11.03 10.28 -6.08
CA ARG A 10 10.47 9.86 -7.37
C ARG A 10 11.54 9.96 -8.44
N VAL A 11 11.72 8.87 -9.17
CA VAL A 11 12.72 8.77 -10.23
C VAL A 11 12.05 8.36 -11.53
N THR A 12 12.30 9.11 -12.59
CA THR A 12 11.87 8.75 -13.95
C THR A 12 12.96 7.94 -14.65
N ILE A 13 12.56 6.79 -15.19
CA ILE A 13 13.44 5.93 -15.96
C ILE A 13 12.98 5.96 -17.43
N GLU A 14 13.93 6.16 -18.35
CA GLU A 14 13.69 6.17 -19.79
C GLU A 14 14.47 5.05 -20.50
N HIS A 15 14.00 4.71 -21.69
CA HIS A 15 14.62 3.72 -22.56
C HIS A 15 15.04 4.36 -23.89
N ILE A 16 16.34 4.41 -24.15
CA ILE A 16 16.92 4.65 -25.49
C ILE A 16 17.98 3.57 -25.68
N GLU A 17 17.61 2.45 -26.30
CA GLU A 17 18.47 1.27 -26.57
C GLU A 17 18.97 0.52 -25.32
N GLU A 18 19.27 1.23 -24.23
CA GLU A 18 19.55 0.79 -22.86
C GLU A 18 18.79 1.67 -21.85
N TYR A 19 18.61 1.17 -20.63
CA TYR A 19 17.92 1.92 -19.56
C TYR A 19 18.84 3.02 -19.05
N HIS A 20 18.32 4.22 -18.91
CA HIS A 20 19.00 5.27 -18.15
C HIS A 20 17.97 6.05 -17.34
N LEU A 21 18.43 6.60 -16.23
CA LEU A 21 17.68 7.65 -15.55
C LEU A 21 17.46 8.79 -16.54
N ALA A 22 16.19 9.16 -16.74
CA ALA A 22 15.84 10.20 -17.69
C ALA A 22 16.54 11.50 -17.32
N LYS A 23 17.10 12.21 -18.30
CA LYS A 23 17.76 13.50 -18.08
C LYS A 23 17.07 14.60 -18.86
N GLU A 24 16.85 15.74 -18.22
CA GLU A 24 16.44 16.97 -18.89
C GLU A 24 17.48 18.05 -18.60
N ASN A 25 18.04 18.66 -19.66
CA ASN A 25 19.14 19.62 -19.56
C ASN A 25 20.38 19.12 -18.78
N GLY A 26 20.64 17.80 -18.82
CA GLY A 26 21.79 17.17 -18.18
C GLY A 26 21.57 16.78 -16.71
N GLU A 27 20.43 17.11 -16.10
CA GLU A 27 20.06 16.70 -14.74
C GLU A 27 19.12 15.50 -14.79
N TYR A 28 19.24 14.56 -13.84
CA TYR A 28 18.27 13.48 -13.72
C TYR A 28 16.88 14.02 -13.39
N LEU A 29 15.85 13.42 -13.99
CA LEU A 29 14.44 13.64 -13.70
C LEU A 29 14.08 12.95 -12.37
N ILE A 30 14.60 13.53 -11.30
CA ILE A 30 14.40 13.11 -9.92
C ILE A 30 13.70 14.23 -9.16
N ASN A 31 12.69 13.84 -8.39
CA ASN A 31 12.01 14.74 -7.47
C ASN A 31 12.03 14.14 -6.07
N PRO A 32 12.64 14.81 -5.08
CA PRO A 32 13.24 16.16 -5.13
C PRO A 32 14.59 16.20 -5.83
N LYS A 33 14.91 17.32 -6.52
CA LYS A 33 16.18 17.50 -7.25
C LYS A 33 17.43 17.34 -6.38
N ILE A 34 17.33 17.61 -5.07
CA ILE A 34 18.47 17.43 -4.16
C ILE A 34 19.00 16.00 -4.14
N PHE A 35 18.16 15.02 -4.51
CA PHE A 35 18.57 13.62 -4.52
C PHE A 35 19.47 13.24 -5.70
N ASN A 36 19.69 14.13 -6.67
CA ASN A 36 20.66 13.92 -7.74
C ASN A 36 22.06 13.62 -7.19
N LYS A 37 22.43 14.19 -6.04
CA LYS A 37 23.76 13.96 -5.41
C LYS A 37 23.93 12.58 -4.78
N TYR A 38 22.85 11.81 -4.64
CA TYR A 38 22.89 10.46 -4.05
C TYR A 38 22.75 9.34 -5.09
N ILE A 39 22.69 9.67 -6.39
CA ILE A 39 22.69 8.67 -7.45
C ILE A 39 24.14 8.32 -7.78
N ASP A 40 24.47 7.03 -7.74
CA ASP A 40 25.72 6.50 -8.29
C ASP A 40 25.44 5.84 -9.66
N ASP A 41 25.87 6.51 -10.73
CA ASP A 41 25.71 6.05 -12.10
C ASP A 41 26.89 5.17 -12.55
N GLY A 42 26.79 3.86 -12.31
CA GLY A 42 27.81 2.93 -12.80
C GLY A 42 27.94 1.60 -12.05
N VAL A 43 27.19 1.42 -10.96
CA VAL A 43 27.21 0.18 -10.18
C VAL A 43 26.34 -0.88 -10.86
N LEU A 44 26.99 -1.81 -11.56
CA LEU A 44 26.34 -3.00 -12.10
C LEU A 44 25.92 -3.90 -10.92
N SER A 45 24.62 -4.04 -10.66
CA SER A 45 24.16 -5.12 -9.77
C SER A 45 24.40 -6.46 -10.49
N ASP A 46 25.23 -7.32 -9.90
CA ASP A 46 25.55 -8.66 -10.42
C ASP A 46 24.31 -9.58 -10.61
N ASN A 47 23.14 -9.16 -10.13
CA ASN A 47 21.94 -9.99 -10.04
C ASN A 47 20.82 -9.63 -11.03
N GLY A 48 21.03 -8.65 -11.93
CA GLY A 48 20.19 -8.43 -13.12
C GLY A 48 18.68 -8.28 -12.86
N ARG A 49 18.26 -7.77 -11.70
CA ARG A 49 16.84 -7.78 -11.28
C ARG A 49 16.27 -6.45 -10.79
N PHE A 50 17.09 -5.42 -10.53
CA PHE A 50 16.58 -4.15 -10.00
C PHE A 50 17.09 -2.96 -10.80
N VAL A 51 16.16 -2.13 -11.27
CA VAL A 51 16.49 -0.91 -12.03
C VAL A 51 16.97 0.20 -11.11
N LEU A 52 16.46 0.29 -9.89
CA LEU A 52 16.87 1.27 -8.88
C LEU A 52 16.69 0.69 -7.48
N GLU A 53 17.77 0.67 -6.71
CA GLU A 53 17.83 0.23 -5.31
C GLU A 53 18.40 1.36 -4.45
N ARG A 54 17.88 1.55 -3.22
CA ARG A 54 18.46 2.48 -2.24
C ARG A 54 19.20 1.63 -1.22
N ASP A 55 20.39 2.06 -0.82
CA ASP A 55 21.09 1.48 0.33
C ASP A 55 20.13 1.37 1.53
N ARG A 56 20.28 0.31 2.32
CA ARG A 56 19.37 0.01 3.42
C ARG A 56 19.38 1.12 4.48
N VAL A 57 20.55 1.70 4.77
CA VAL A 57 20.75 2.64 5.89
C VAL A 57 21.01 4.10 5.46
N GLY A 58 21.36 4.33 4.20
CA GLY A 58 21.65 5.64 3.62
C GLY A 58 20.68 6.04 2.51
N ASN A 59 20.96 7.15 1.85
CA ASN A 59 20.16 7.60 0.70
C ASN A 59 20.85 7.38 -0.64
N GLU A 60 21.95 6.63 -0.66
CA GLU A 60 22.64 6.26 -1.89
C GLU A 60 21.74 5.34 -2.71
N PHE A 61 21.60 5.65 -4.00
CA PHE A 61 20.82 4.86 -4.93
C PHE A 61 21.74 4.22 -5.97
N GLU A 62 21.67 2.90 -6.04
CA GLU A 62 22.31 2.09 -7.07
C GLU A 62 21.33 1.84 -8.22
N TYR A 63 21.85 1.86 -9.44
CA TYR A 63 21.06 1.76 -10.67
C TYR A 63 21.62 0.68 -11.58
N ALA A 64 20.80 -0.29 -12.01
CA ALA A 64 21.23 -1.37 -12.92
C ALA A 64 20.31 -1.58 -14.14
N PHE A 65 20.89 -2.11 -15.22
CA PHE A 65 20.24 -2.29 -16.52
C PHE A 65 19.51 -3.64 -16.61
N THR A 66 18.21 -3.66 -16.94
CA THR A 66 17.48 -4.91 -17.25
C THR A 66 16.56 -4.73 -18.43
N SER A 67 16.58 -5.63 -19.41
CA SER A 67 15.73 -5.58 -20.61
C SER A 67 14.25 -5.89 -20.34
N ASP A 68 13.43 -4.89 -19.95
CA ASP A 68 11.98 -4.87 -20.21
C ASP A 68 11.31 -3.46 -20.13
N THR A 69 10.39 -3.22 -21.06
CA THR A 69 10.05 -1.95 -21.75
C THR A 69 9.16 -0.91 -21.01
N SER A 70 9.28 0.35 -21.46
CA SER A 70 8.51 1.59 -21.20
C SER A 70 9.07 2.59 -20.17
N ARG A 71 8.90 3.90 -20.45
CA ARG A 71 9.20 4.99 -19.49
C ARG A 71 8.27 4.82 -18.30
N TYR A 72 8.83 4.74 -17.09
CA TYR A 72 8.02 4.67 -15.87
C TYR A 72 8.62 5.48 -14.74
N GLU A 73 7.76 5.86 -13.80
CA GLU A 73 8.15 6.48 -12.54
C GLU A 73 8.16 5.44 -11.43
N THR A 74 9.18 5.49 -10.57
CA THR A 74 9.22 4.71 -9.34
C THR A 74 9.43 5.63 -8.13
N ASP A 75 8.70 5.35 -7.05
CA ASP A 75 8.83 6.04 -5.77
C ASP A 75 9.66 5.15 -4.82
N LYS A 76 10.72 5.68 -4.24
CA LYS A 76 11.57 4.99 -3.25
C LYS A 76 11.59 5.77 -1.93
N PRO A 77 11.31 5.14 -0.78
CA PRO A 77 11.40 5.84 0.49
C PRO A 77 12.83 6.27 0.76
N PHE A 78 13.04 7.49 1.26
CA PHE A 78 14.35 7.95 1.71
C PHE A 78 14.52 7.78 3.23
N HIS A 79 15.76 7.60 3.66
CA HIS A 79 16.14 7.62 5.06
C HIS A 79 16.19 9.06 5.58
N TYR A 80 15.49 9.32 6.68
CA TYR A 80 15.45 10.62 7.31
C TYR A 80 16.76 10.94 8.06
N SER A 81 17.23 12.17 7.95
CA SER A 81 18.22 12.75 8.87
C SER A 81 17.89 14.21 9.14
N PRO A 82 18.24 14.76 10.31
CA PRO A 82 18.01 16.18 10.59
C PRO A 82 18.61 17.09 9.51
N GLN A 83 19.80 16.76 9.01
CA GLN A 83 20.49 17.52 7.97
C GLN A 83 19.73 17.48 6.64
N LEU A 84 19.31 16.29 6.19
CA LEU A 84 18.54 16.14 4.95
C LEU A 84 17.22 16.93 5.02
N ILE A 85 16.55 16.91 6.17
CA ILE A 85 15.30 17.65 6.35
C ILE A 85 15.55 19.15 6.32
N VAL A 86 16.59 19.65 6.98
CA VAL A 86 16.99 21.06 6.88
C VAL A 86 17.24 21.45 5.42
N GLU A 87 17.95 20.62 4.66
CA GLU A 87 18.21 20.90 3.24
C GLU A 87 16.92 20.94 2.40
N LEU A 88 16.05 19.93 2.55
CA LEU A 88 14.76 19.86 1.83
C LEU A 88 13.85 21.04 2.17
N LEU A 89 13.77 21.40 3.45
CA LEU A 89 12.98 22.53 3.92
C LEU A 89 13.56 23.86 3.43
N SER A 90 14.88 24.02 3.48
CA SER A 90 15.56 25.23 2.99
C SER A 90 15.34 25.41 1.49
N ASP A 91 15.45 24.33 0.71
CA ASP A 91 15.19 24.35 -0.73
C ASP A 91 13.73 24.70 -1.03
N THR A 92 12.78 24.10 -0.30
CA THR A 92 11.34 24.34 -0.52
C THR A 92 10.92 25.75 -0.12
N LEU A 93 11.35 26.19 1.07
CA LEU A 93 10.94 27.47 1.65
C LEU A 93 11.72 28.67 1.11
N LYS A 94 12.87 28.42 0.48
CA LYS A 94 13.84 29.46 0.11
C LYS A 94 14.21 30.36 1.30
N LYS A 95 14.35 29.76 2.48
CA LYS A 95 14.68 30.40 3.77
C LYS A 95 15.81 29.63 4.45
N ASN A 96 16.54 30.31 5.33
CA ASN A 96 17.46 29.62 6.24
C ASN A 96 16.65 28.78 7.22
N VAL A 97 16.91 27.47 7.25
CA VAL A 97 16.31 26.52 8.19
C VAL A 97 17.44 25.93 9.02
N GLU A 98 17.24 25.80 10.32
CA GLU A 98 18.23 25.25 11.25
C GLU A 98 17.61 24.15 12.09
N TYR A 99 18.38 23.10 12.35
CA TYR A 99 17.98 22.03 13.25
C TYR A 99 18.38 22.39 14.69
N LEU A 100 17.39 22.42 15.59
CA LEU A 100 17.58 22.72 17.00
C LEU A 100 17.38 21.44 17.83
N PRO A 101 18.44 20.67 18.13
CA PRO A 101 18.31 19.43 18.89
C PRO A 101 17.78 19.71 20.31
N GLY A 102 16.77 18.94 20.73
CA GLY A 102 16.17 19.06 22.06
C GLY A 102 15.18 20.23 22.22
N ALA A 103 14.90 20.98 21.13
CA ALA A 103 13.80 21.93 21.13
C ALA A 103 12.47 21.20 21.33
N LYS A 104 11.59 21.76 22.18
CA LYS A 104 10.23 21.26 22.37
C LYS A 104 9.30 21.93 21.37
N LEU A 105 8.30 21.21 20.89
CA LEU A 105 7.23 21.80 20.08
C LEU A 105 6.53 22.89 20.89
N PRO A 106 6.33 24.10 20.32
CA PRO A 106 5.59 25.15 21.00
C PRO A 106 4.14 24.72 21.20
N SER A 107 3.47 25.27 22.22
CA SER A 107 2.04 24.99 22.48
C SER A 107 1.12 25.45 21.34
N SER A 108 1.61 26.35 20.47
CA SER A 108 0.90 26.85 19.29
C SER A 108 1.29 26.11 17.99
N HIS A 109 1.89 24.92 18.07
CA HIS A 109 2.20 24.15 16.87
C HIS A 109 0.90 23.65 16.21
N GLU A 110 0.94 23.53 14.89
CA GLU A 110 -0.13 22.96 14.10
C GLU A 110 0.41 21.80 13.26
N MET A 111 -0.37 20.72 13.16
CA MET A 111 -0.04 19.60 12.30
C MET A 111 -0.41 19.93 10.85
N ILE A 112 0.54 19.75 9.94
CA ILE A 112 0.31 19.90 8.51
C ILE A 112 0.19 18.51 7.89
N TYR A 113 -0.98 18.20 7.35
CA TYR A 113 -1.24 16.95 6.66
C TYR A 113 -0.68 16.96 5.23
N SER A 114 -0.29 15.78 4.74
CA SER A 114 0.32 15.61 3.42
C SER A 114 -0.72 15.23 2.35
N MET A 115 -0.98 13.94 2.18
CA MET A 115 -1.94 13.41 1.22
C MET A 115 -3.27 13.07 1.89
N GLU A 116 -4.36 13.19 1.13
CA GLU A 116 -5.68 12.73 1.56
C GLU A 116 -5.66 11.23 1.88
N SER A 117 -6.33 10.85 2.98
CA SER A 117 -6.34 9.47 3.47
C SER A 117 -6.85 8.48 2.42
N ASP A 118 -7.85 8.84 1.62
CA ASP A 118 -8.38 7.97 0.56
C ASP A 118 -7.34 7.62 -0.50
N SER A 119 -6.50 8.60 -0.83
CA SER A 119 -5.42 8.39 -1.80
C SER A 119 -4.34 7.46 -1.22
N LEU A 120 -4.06 7.60 0.08
CA LEU A 120 -3.14 6.70 0.80
C LEU A 120 -3.71 5.28 0.86
N TYR A 121 -4.99 5.13 1.19
CA TYR A 121 -5.65 3.82 1.29
C TYR A 121 -5.62 3.10 -0.06
N LYS A 122 -5.88 3.77 -1.19
CA LYS A 122 -5.76 3.14 -2.52
C LYS A 122 -4.34 2.68 -2.82
N LYS A 123 -3.32 3.49 -2.50
CA LYS A 123 -1.91 3.11 -2.65
C LYS A 123 -1.55 1.88 -1.82
N MET A 124 -2.15 1.72 -0.64
CA MET A 124 -1.96 0.53 0.21
C MET A 124 -2.77 -0.68 -0.29
N MET A 125 -4.07 -0.50 -0.51
CA MET A 125 -5.04 -1.59 -0.70
C MET A 125 -4.91 -2.28 -2.05
N LEU A 126 -4.72 -1.53 -3.14
CA LEU A 126 -4.71 -2.08 -4.51
C LEU A 126 -3.51 -3.01 -4.78
N PRO A 127 -2.25 -2.62 -4.47
CA PRO A 127 -1.11 -3.52 -4.61
C PRO A 127 -0.88 -4.40 -3.38
N SER A 128 -1.61 -4.18 -2.28
CA SER A 128 -1.37 -4.82 -0.97
C SER A 128 0.00 -4.45 -0.37
N ASP A 129 0.29 -3.17 -0.25
CA ASP A 129 1.57 -2.68 0.26
C ASP A 129 1.66 -2.87 1.80
N ASN A 130 2.51 -3.82 2.21
CA ASN A 130 2.71 -4.14 3.61
C ASN A 130 3.39 -3.01 4.40
N LEU A 131 4.31 -2.28 3.77
CA LEU A 131 5.04 -1.20 4.43
C LEU A 131 4.09 -0.06 4.78
N LEU A 132 3.22 0.32 3.84
CA LEU A 132 2.21 1.34 4.08
C LEU A 132 1.23 0.90 5.17
N ALA A 133 0.83 -0.37 5.19
CA ALA A 133 -0.08 -0.90 6.22
C ALA A 133 0.52 -0.81 7.63
N GLU A 134 1.78 -1.18 7.81
CA GLU A 134 2.47 -1.01 9.10
C GLU A 134 2.65 0.47 9.45
N GLN A 135 3.02 1.32 8.50
CA GLN A 135 3.20 2.75 8.74
C GLN A 135 1.89 3.42 9.16
N ILE A 136 0.76 3.07 8.54
CA ILE A 136 -0.55 3.58 8.96
C ILE A 136 -0.86 3.12 10.39
N MET A 137 -0.56 1.87 10.76
CA MET A 137 -0.74 1.40 12.12
C MET A 137 0.14 2.15 13.14
N LEU A 138 1.38 2.46 12.78
CA LEU A 138 2.28 3.30 13.59
C LEU A 138 1.77 4.74 13.71
N MET A 139 1.21 5.30 12.65
CA MET A 139 0.60 6.64 12.70
C MET A 139 -0.62 6.67 13.61
N ILE A 140 -1.45 5.61 13.59
CA ILE A 140 -2.58 5.46 14.52
C ILE A 140 -2.08 5.48 15.97
N SER A 141 -1.06 4.70 16.32
CA SER A 141 -0.52 4.74 17.68
C SER A 141 0.15 6.06 18.03
N GLY A 142 0.85 6.69 17.09
CA GLY A 142 1.42 8.02 17.27
C GLY A 142 0.38 9.09 17.65
N VAL A 143 -0.86 8.95 17.19
CA VAL A 143 -1.98 9.83 17.58
C VAL A 143 -2.59 9.43 18.93
N VAL A 144 -2.58 8.15 19.27
CA VAL A 144 -3.21 7.62 20.50
C VAL A 144 -2.34 7.80 21.73
N ASP A 145 -1.06 7.47 21.65
CA ASP A 145 -0.13 7.43 22.80
C ASP A 145 1.27 8.00 22.53
N GLU A 146 1.52 8.53 21.32
CA GLU A 146 2.81 9.11 20.89
C GLU A 146 4.00 8.12 20.91
N GLU A 147 3.79 6.82 21.09
CA GLU A 147 4.89 5.84 21.19
C GLU A 147 5.33 5.26 19.82
N LEU A 148 4.55 5.46 18.76
CA LEU A 148 4.74 4.80 17.45
C LEU A 148 4.92 3.29 17.62
N ASN A 149 3.96 2.65 18.27
CA ASN A 149 3.95 1.23 18.59
C ASN A 149 2.75 0.52 17.94
N SER A 150 2.99 -0.43 17.03
CA SER A 150 1.88 -1.11 16.35
C SER A 150 0.97 -1.88 17.30
N SER A 151 1.50 -2.42 18.41
CA SER A 151 0.70 -3.19 19.37
C SER A 151 -0.29 -2.33 20.13
N SER A 152 0.06 -1.08 20.45
CA SER A 152 -0.86 -0.16 21.10
C SER A 152 -1.93 0.35 20.13
N GLY A 153 -1.55 0.65 18.89
CA GLY A 153 -2.49 0.99 17.82
C GLY A 153 -3.51 -0.13 17.56
N ILE A 154 -3.05 -1.38 17.46
CA ILE A 154 -3.92 -2.55 17.31
C ILE A 154 -4.87 -2.69 18.51
N ARG A 155 -4.36 -2.55 19.75
CA ARG A 155 -5.20 -2.61 20.96
C ARG A 155 -6.28 -1.53 20.91
N TYR A 156 -5.89 -0.29 20.60
CA TYR A 156 -6.83 0.81 20.47
C TYR A 156 -7.92 0.52 19.44
N VAL A 157 -7.55 0.01 18.25
CA VAL A 157 -8.54 -0.32 17.23
C VAL A 157 -9.47 -1.44 17.68
N LYS A 158 -8.92 -2.48 18.31
CA LYS A 158 -9.71 -3.60 18.85
C LYS A 158 -10.73 -3.12 19.87
N ASP A 159 -10.30 -2.33 20.84
CA ASP A 159 -11.13 -1.93 21.97
C ASP A 159 -12.22 -0.93 21.57
N ASN A 160 -11.97 -0.09 20.55
CA ASN A 160 -12.89 1.00 20.17
C ASN A 160 -13.76 0.68 18.95
N PHE A 161 -13.34 -0.21 18.06
CA PHE A 161 -14.05 -0.44 16.79
C PHE A 161 -14.41 -1.91 16.52
N LEU A 162 -13.71 -2.86 17.15
CA LEU A 162 -13.84 -4.29 16.86
C LEU A 162 -14.24 -5.13 18.07
N SER A 163 -14.66 -4.50 19.18
CA SER A 163 -15.04 -5.18 20.41
C SER A 163 -16.31 -6.04 20.26
N ASP A 164 -17.09 -5.77 19.23
CA ASP A 164 -18.36 -6.44 18.90
C ASP A 164 -18.25 -7.40 17.70
N LEU A 165 -17.02 -7.76 17.30
CA LEU A 165 -16.83 -8.84 16.34
C LEU A 165 -17.41 -10.16 16.87
N PRO A 166 -17.98 -11.00 16.00
CA PRO A 166 -18.62 -12.25 16.41
C PRO A 166 -17.65 -13.28 16.98
N ASP A 167 -16.36 -13.18 16.64
CA ASP A 167 -15.30 -14.06 17.13
C ASP A 167 -14.09 -13.21 17.57
N GLU A 168 -13.36 -13.66 18.60
CA GLU A 168 -12.17 -12.96 19.07
C GLU A 168 -11.06 -12.98 18.00
N ALA A 169 -10.56 -11.79 17.64
CA ALA A 169 -9.44 -11.63 16.73
C ALA A 169 -8.09 -11.63 17.46
N ASN A 170 -7.15 -12.45 16.99
CA ASN A 170 -5.74 -12.34 17.36
C ASN A 170 -5.03 -11.50 16.29
N TRP A 171 -4.72 -10.25 16.58
CA TRP A 171 -4.17 -9.30 15.60
C TRP A 171 -2.79 -8.83 16.08
N ARG A 172 -1.78 -8.88 15.19
CA ARG A 172 -0.36 -8.72 15.54
C ARG A 172 0.38 -7.67 14.75
N ASP A 173 -0.03 -7.38 13.52
CA ASP A 173 0.62 -6.41 12.66
C ASP A 173 -0.39 -5.75 11.70
N GLY A 174 -0.05 -4.60 11.13
CA GLY A 174 -0.93 -3.88 10.22
C GLY A 174 -1.10 -4.54 8.85
N SER A 175 -0.09 -5.30 8.41
CA SER A 175 0.04 -5.81 7.04
C SER A 175 -0.58 -7.19 6.80
N GLY A 176 -0.73 -8.02 7.84
CA GLY A 176 -1.16 -9.41 7.70
C GLY A 176 -0.03 -10.41 7.45
N LEU A 177 1.25 -10.00 7.50
CA LEU A 177 2.41 -10.89 7.29
C LEU A 177 2.62 -11.87 8.45
N SER A 178 2.26 -11.48 9.66
CA SER A 178 2.34 -12.33 10.83
C SER A 178 1.41 -13.52 10.71
N ARG A 179 1.97 -14.72 10.81
CA ARG A 179 1.21 -15.98 10.87
C ARG A 179 0.33 -16.10 12.11
N TYR A 180 0.52 -15.21 13.08
CA TYR A 180 -0.28 -15.14 14.30
C TYR A 180 -1.49 -14.22 14.18
N ASN A 181 -1.71 -13.60 13.02
CA ASN A 181 -2.98 -12.97 12.71
C ASN A 181 -4.05 -14.05 12.49
N LEU A 182 -5.03 -14.11 13.38
CA LEU A 182 -6.13 -15.08 13.34
C LEU A 182 -7.46 -14.33 13.39
N PHE A 183 -8.22 -14.44 12.30
CA PHE A 183 -9.57 -13.90 12.14
C PHE A 183 -10.46 -14.99 11.55
N THR A 184 -11.77 -14.92 11.81
CA THR A 184 -12.75 -15.81 11.19
C THR A 184 -13.39 -15.15 9.96
N PRO A 185 -13.92 -15.92 9.00
CA PRO A 185 -14.71 -15.38 7.90
C PRO A 185 -15.90 -14.55 8.38
N ARG A 186 -16.56 -14.97 9.47
CA ARG A 186 -17.66 -14.21 10.09
C ARG A 186 -17.21 -12.83 10.57
N SER A 187 -16.04 -12.74 11.19
CA SER A 187 -15.50 -11.46 11.66
C SER A 187 -15.13 -10.55 10.50
N MET A 188 -14.64 -11.09 9.37
CA MET A 188 -14.41 -10.30 8.17
C MET A 188 -15.71 -9.80 7.53
N VAL A 189 -16.76 -10.62 7.48
CA VAL A 189 -18.08 -10.18 7.02
C VAL A 189 -18.62 -9.06 7.91
N ALA A 190 -18.58 -9.22 9.24
CA ALA A 190 -19.02 -8.18 10.19
C ALA A 190 -18.22 -6.88 10.06
N LEU A 191 -16.91 -6.97 9.80
CA LEU A 191 -16.08 -5.80 9.52
C LEU A 191 -16.50 -5.11 8.21
N LEU A 192 -16.75 -5.87 7.15
CA LEU A 192 -17.21 -5.33 5.86
C LEU A 192 -18.60 -4.69 5.99
N GLU A 193 -19.53 -5.28 6.75
CA GLU A 193 -20.83 -4.68 7.06
C GLU A 193 -20.67 -3.31 7.74
N LYS A 194 -19.79 -3.21 8.74
CA LYS A 194 -19.47 -1.94 9.40
C LYS A 194 -18.88 -0.89 8.45
N LEU A 195 -18.07 -1.31 7.48
CA LEU A 195 -17.51 -0.41 6.47
C LEU A 195 -18.60 0.07 5.51
N ASP A 196 -19.51 -0.82 5.11
CA ASP A 196 -20.65 -0.50 4.24
C ASP A 196 -21.59 0.55 4.85
N GLU A 197 -21.74 0.54 6.17
CA GLU A 197 -22.52 1.54 6.91
C GLU A 197 -21.82 2.89 7.08
N LYS A 198 -20.48 2.93 7.00
CA LYS A 198 -19.66 4.09 7.36
C LYS A 198 -19.08 4.83 6.16
N VAL A 199 -18.93 4.17 5.02
CA VAL A 199 -18.24 4.68 3.85
C VAL A 199 -19.17 4.62 2.66
N GLU A 200 -19.21 5.69 1.87
CA GLU A 200 -19.97 5.72 0.62
C GLU A 200 -19.56 4.56 -0.29
N GLU A 201 -20.53 3.87 -0.88
CA GLU A 201 -20.30 2.64 -1.63
C GLU A 201 -19.25 2.83 -2.74
N THR A 202 -19.32 3.93 -3.47
CA THR A 202 -18.38 4.22 -4.56
C THR A 202 -16.95 4.38 -4.07
N GLN A 203 -16.74 5.03 -2.93
CA GLN A 203 -15.43 5.20 -2.30
C GLN A 203 -14.90 3.85 -1.79
N LEU A 204 -15.77 3.04 -1.18
CA LEU A 204 -15.43 1.73 -0.64
C LEU A 204 -15.02 0.74 -1.73
N LEU A 205 -15.80 0.65 -2.81
CA LEU A 205 -15.52 -0.24 -3.94
C LEU A 205 -14.28 0.21 -4.72
N ASP A 206 -14.07 1.53 -4.89
CA ASP A 206 -12.89 2.06 -5.60
C ASP A 206 -11.58 1.93 -4.80
N ALA A 207 -11.67 1.74 -3.48
CA ALA A 207 -10.50 1.43 -2.64
C ALA A 207 -10.04 -0.03 -2.77
N LEU A 208 -10.90 -0.93 -3.25
CA LEU A 208 -10.61 -2.37 -3.32
C LEU A 208 -10.11 -2.81 -4.70
N PRO A 209 -9.25 -3.85 -4.77
CA PRO A 209 -8.96 -4.53 -6.03
C PRO A 209 -10.24 -4.98 -6.74
N GLN A 210 -10.25 -4.89 -8.08
CA GLN A 210 -11.42 -5.13 -8.92
C GLN A 210 -11.15 -6.29 -9.89
N GLY A 211 -12.00 -7.31 -9.84
CA GLY A 211 -11.88 -8.53 -10.66
C GLY A 211 -11.75 -8.21 -12.15
N GLY A 212 -10.72 -8.76 -12.79
CA GLY A 212 -10.45 -8.55 -14.22
C GLY A 212 -10.01 -7.13 -14.63
N LYS A 213 -9.85 -6.19 -13.69
CA LYS A 213 -9.60 -4.77 -14.02
C LYS A 213 -8.39 -4.16 -13.29
N GLN A 214 -8.32 -4.26 -11.96
CA GLN A 214 -7.32 -3.52 -11.18
C GLN A 214 -6.86 -4.24 -9.90
N GLY A 215 -5.65 -3.92 -9.45
CA GLY A 215 -5.07 -4.42 -8.22
C GLY A 215 -4.65 -5.89 -8.30
N THR A 216 -4.57 -6.54 -7.14
CA THR A 216 -4.08 -7.93 -7.00
C THR A 216 -4.93 -8.97 -7.73
N ILE A 217 -6.20 -8.68 -8.01
CA ILE A 217 -7.13 -9.56 -8.74
C ILE A 217 -7.39 -9.12 -10.18
N ARG A 218 -6.58 -8.22 -10.77
CA ARG A 218 -6.78 -7.74 -12.14
C ARG A 218 -6.80 -8.83 -13.23
N ARG A 219 -6.27 -10.03 -12.94
CA ARG A 219 -6.26 -11.21 -13.84
C ARG A 219 -7.13 -12.37 -13.33
N LEU A 220 -7.89 -12.14 -12.26
CA LEU A 220 -8.75 -13.13 -11.61
C LEU A 220 -10.17 -12.58 -11.55
N TYR A 221 -11.16 -13.47 -11.42
CA TYR A 221 -12.55 -13.08 -11.17
C TYR A 221 -13.10 -12.06 -12.18
N ALA A 222 -12.67 -12.17 -13.44
CA ALA A 222 -13.16 -11.31 -14.51
C ALA A 222 -14.63 -11.63 -14.81
N ASN A 223 -15.40 -10.62 -15.15
CA ASN A 223 -16.78 -10.82 -15.60
C ASN A 223 -16.78 -11.62 -16.92
N LYS A 224 -17.35 -12.83 -16.91
CA LYS A 224 -17.33 -13.73 -18.08
C LYS A 224 -18.27 -13.26 -19.20
N ASP A 225 -19.20 -12.36 -18.90
CA ASP A 225 -20.04 -11.68 -19.90
C ASP A 225 -19.32 -10.50 -20.58
N GLY A 226 -18.09 -10.16 -20.14
CA GLY A 226 -17.33 -9.01 -20.65
C GLY A 226 -17.82 -7.65 -20.12
N GLY A 227 -18.64 -7.65 -19.07
CA GLY A 227 -19.16 -6.44 -18.42
C GLY A 227 -18.19 -5.80 -17.41
N GLU A 228 -18.70 -4.84 -16.64
CA GLU A 228 -17.98 -4.23 -15.53
C GLU A 228 -17.60 -5.26 -14.44
N PRO A 229 -16.58 -4.96 -13.60
CA PRO A 229 -16.21 -5.82 -12.49
C PRO A 229 -17.40 -6.09 -11.56
N TYR A 230 -17.54 -7.35 -11.19
CA TYR A 230 -18.58 -7.79 -10.26
C TYR A 230 -18.00 -8.20 -8.90
N VAL A 231 -16.67 -8.33 -8.79
CA VAL A 231 -15.95 -8.68 -7.55
C VAL A 231 -15.04 -7.53 -7.15
N PHE A 232 -15.21 -7.04 -5.93
CA PHE A 232 -14.41 -5.98 -5.30
C PHE A 232 -13.87 -6.52 -3.99
N ALA A 233 -12.61 -6.96 -3.94
CA ALA A 233 -12.15 -7.75 -2.81
C ALA A 233 -10.65 -7.64 -2.54
N LYS A 234 -10.30 -7.72 -1.26
CA LYS A 234 -8.91 -7.75 -0.81
C LYS A 234 -8.40 -9.19 -0.78
N THR A 235 -7.23 -9.41 -1.38
CA THR A 235 -6.52 -10.69 -1.31
C THR A 235 -5.59 -10.75 -0.11
N GLY A 236 -5.40 -11.96 0.43
CA GLY A 236 -4.28 -12.31 1.30
C GLY A 236 -3.70 -13.65 0.87
N THR A 237 -2.42 -13.70 0.52
CA THR A 237 -1.78 -14.94 0.06
C THR A 237 -0.44 -15.11 0.74
N LEU A 238 -0.25 -16.26 1.39
CA LEU A 238 1.01 -16.76 1.92
C LEU A 238 1.15 -18.22 1.50
N SER A 239 2.29 -18.87 1.80
CA SER A 239 2.46 -20.30 1.52
C SER A 239 1.30 -21.11 2.13
N ASN A 240 0.59 -21.85 1.27
CA ASN A 240 -0.55 -22.72 1.59
C ASN A 240 -1.78 -21.99 2.17
N ASN A 241 -1.84 -20.66 2.09
CA ASN A 241 -2.96 -19.86 2.56
C ASN A 241 -3.41 -18.88 1.47
N HIS A 242 -4.72 -18.81 1.21
CA HIS A 242 -5.33 -17.86 0.29
C HIS A 242 -6.69 -17.41 0.81
N CYS A 243 -6.79 -16.12 1.06
CA CYS A 243 -8.00 -15.44 1.52
C CYS A 243 -8.45 -14.41 0.48
N LEU A 244 -9.76 -14.25 0.36
CA LEU A 244 -10.40 -13.23 -0.45
C LEU A 244 -11.67 -12.78 0.28
N SER A 245 -11.74 -11.51 0.66
CA SER A 245 -12.92 -10.95 1.34
C SER A 245 -13.30 -9.62 0.72
N GLY A 246 -14.59 -9.37 0.56
CA GLY A 246 -15.09 -8.16 -0.06
C GLY A 246 -16.55 -8.26 -0.50
N TYR A 247 -16.85 -7.61 -1.62
CA TYR A 247 -18.19 -7.43 -2.14
C TYR A 247 -18.36 -8.11 -3.51
N VAL A 248 -19.56 -8.63 -3.75
CA VAL A 248 -20.04 -9.07 -5.06
C VAL A 248 -21.23 -8.23 -5.46
N ILE A 249 -21.20 -7.65 -6.66
CA ILE A 249 -22.36 -7.04 -7.31
C ILE A 249 -22.94 -8.08 -8.26
N THR A 250 -24.05 -8.67 -7.88
CA THR A 250 -24.73 -9.72 -8.67
C THR A 250 -25.30 -9.17 -9.98
N LYS A 251 -25.65 -10.06 -10.91
CA LYS A 251 -26.28 -9.72 -12.19
C LYS A 251 -27.64 -9.04 -12.00
N SER A 252 -28.34 -9.36 -10.92
CA SER A 252 -29.59 -8.69 -10.53
C SER A 252 -29.40 -7.29 -9.93
N GLY A 253 -28.15 -6.89 -9.66
CA GLY A 253 -27.79 -5.61 -9.05
C GLY A 253 -27.72 -5.64 -7.52
N LYS A 254 -27.90 -6.79 -6.86
CA LYS A 254 -27.72 -6.89 -5.41
C LYS A 254 -26.24 -6.90 -5.04
N LYS A 255 -25.89 -6.13 -4.02
CA LYS A 255 -24.59 -6.18 -3.34
C LYS A 255 -24.61 -7.24 -2.25
N LEU A 256 -23.66 -8.16 -2.29
CA LEU A 256 -23.45 -9.21 -1.31
C LEU A 256 -22.06 -9.08 -0.70
N ILE A 257 -21.91 -9.48 0.57
CA ILE A 257 -20.64 -9.50 1.30
C ILE A 257 -20.18 -10.95 1.41
N PHE A 258 -18.89 -11.19 1.20
CA PHE A 258 -18.33 -12.54 1.30
C PHE A 258 -16.93 -12.56 1.94
N SER A 259 -16.55 -13.73 2.46
CA SER A 259 -15.20 -14.02 2.92
C SER A 259 -14.83 -15.48 2.68
N PHE A 260 -13.82 -15.70 1.86
CA PHE A 260 -13.12 -16.98 1.71
C PHE A 260 -11.82 -16.93 2.50
N MET A 261 -11.57 -17.95 3.33
CA MET A 261 -10.29 -18.14 4.04
C MET A 261 -9.85 -19.60 3.91
N ASN A 262 -9.05 -19.89 2.88
CA ASN A 262 -8.55 -21.23 2.59
C ASN A 262 -7.14 -21.36 3.17
N ASN A 263 -6.99 -22.20 4.19
CA ASN A 263 -5.73 -22.42 4.87
C ASN A 263 -5.25 -23.87 4.73
N ASN A 264 -3.94 -24.08 4.82
CA ASN A 264 -3.29 -25.39 4.82
C ASN A 264 -3.63 -26.30 3.62
N TYR A 265 -3.92 -25.71 2.46
CA TYR A 265 -4.11 -26.50 1.25
C TYR A 265 -2.76 -27.00 0.70
N VAL A 266 -2.77 -28.16 0.05
CA VAL A 266 -1.57 -28.80 -0.53
C VAL A 266 -1.49 -28.69 -2.06
N ILE A 267 -2.55 -28.16 -2.67
CA ILE A 267 -2.65 -27.91 -4.10
C ILE A 267 -2.08 -26.53 -4.47
N SER A 268 -2.04 -26.19 -5.75
CA SER A 268 -1.59 -24.85 -6.16
C SER A 268 -2.58 -23.76 -5.73
N THR A 269 -2.09 -22.56 -5.41
CA THR A 269 -2.97 -21.39 -5.14
C THR A 269 -3.90 -21.09 -6.31
N SER A 270 -3.44 -21.31 -7.54
CA SER A 270 -4.24 -21.14 -8.76
C SER A 270 -5.44 -22.08 -8.84
N GLU A 271 -5.31 -23.33 -8.37
CA GLU A 271 -6.45 -24.27 -8.33
C GLU A 271 -7.49 -23.82 -7.30
N VAL A 272 -7.06 -23.38 -6.12
CA VAL A 272 -7.97 -22.80 -5.10
C VAL A 272 -8.70 -21.57 -5.66
N GLN A 273 -7.97 -20.68 -6.34
CA GLN A 273 -8.54 -19.49 -6.97
C GLN A 273 -9.55 -19.84 -8.07
N ALA A 274 -9.29 -20.87 -8.87
CA ALA A 274 -10.21 -21.32 -9.91
C ALA A 274 -11.54 -21.82 -9.31
N GLN A 275 -11.48 -22.61 -8.23
CA GLN A 275 -12.68 -23.06 -7.52
C GLN A 275 -13.46 -21.90 -6.91
N MET A 276 -12.76 -20.92 -6.33
CA MET A 276 -13.38 -19.70 -5.80
C MET A 276 -14.05 -18.89 -6.92
N ASP A 277 -13.43 -18.80 -8.11
CA ASP A 277 -14.00 -18.13 -9.27
C ASP A 277 -15.30 -18.79 -9.74
N GLU A 278 -15.36 -20.12 -9.75
CA GLU A 278 -16.60 -20.85 -10.08
C GLU A 278 -17.74 -20.52 -9.10
N ILE A 279 -17.44 -20.47 -7.80
CA ILE A 279 -18.44 -20.13 -6.77
C ILE A 279 -18.89 -18.68 -6.90
N LEU A 280 -17.96 -17.74 -7.06
CA LEU A 280 -18.29 -16.31 -7.23
C LEU A 280 -19.10 -16.06 -8.49
N TRP A 281 -18.75 -16.73 -9.59
CA TRP A 281 -19.50 -16.65 -10.84
C TRP A 281 -20.92 -17.22 -10.69
N PHE A 282 -21.06 -18.35 -10.00
CA PHE A 282 -22.37 -18.89 -9.67
C PHE A 282 -23.21 -17.91 -8.86
N ILE A 283 -22.62 -17.26 -7.83
CA ILE A 283 -23.31 -16.25 -7.03
C ILE A 283 -23.75 -15.06 -7.89
N TYR A 284 -22.87 -14.57 -8.77
CA TYR A 284 -23.17 -13.47 -9.68
C TYR A 284 -24.40 -13.75 -10.56
N GLU A 285 -24.48 -14.94 -11.14
CA GLU A 285 -25.58 -15.30 -12.06
C GLU A 285 -26.91 -15.58 -11.36
N ASN A 286 -26.88 -16.07 -10.10
CA ASN A 286 -28.07 -16.67 -9.48
C ASN A 286 -28.73 -15.86 -8.36
N TYR A 287 -28.13 -14.75 -7.91
CA TYR A 287 -28.65 -13.95 -6.80
C TYR A 287 -29.06 -12.54 -7.23
#